data_AF-A0A7X0HV11-F1
#
_entry.id   AF-A0A7X0HV11-F1
#
_cell.length_a   1.000
_cell.length_b   1.000
_cell.length_c   1.000
_cell.angle_alpha   90.00
_cell.angle_beta   90.00
_cell.angle_gamma   90.00
#
_symmetry.space_group_name_H-M   'P 1'
#
loop_
_entity.id
_entity.type
_entity.pdbx_description
1 polymer ?
#
loop_
_entity_poly.entity_id
_entity_poly.type
_entity_poly.pdbx_seq_one_letter_code
_entity_poly.pdbx_strand_id
1 'polypeptide(L)'
;MNANKYRKCDHAILIKNPIITTYHDLLNDRIKVMSRGTWQNDEQVIVLIRYVLEVKLGLSKAEIPLINRTIIAENKLWGALNRFKSLHKLIHFVYPGVYHECDFQRVTPDYWSDVEKIKERFEWKLKEENLLVSDIPSFITCHTLLKWGFSNPLKRHGDSPFRLMNALYPNRFKETDFKKTPQRFRKDKTALRKQILEILQSEGIHFEDVPEKVNHELFRRHHLLGVLSSYSSSISKLFCSLFPENFTADDFTKPNGYWDNLDNTRIAIQQLFKRDNILEKDIPTYLTKIRLQEAKLGGLLYRFHGSPIEIVQILYPGRFSVLEFQRVPNKYWYNRDHRIQAMRDFCHKYKITRKGLPLLNRAYFRKHFPRFISIADRHYDSKFYQWIIESFPEYKFTPEEFELLVGKDGQICDSKEELILHNFFLQTLTDADIQREKVHFRNEQADETYIPDWIIEQNSSKYIVEYFGLYGSGLYPGYTEKAKRKIEFYSSIKDYQFMAIFPADFKEEGFDRLVKILKDAKVRVVY
;
A
#
# COMPACT_ATOMS: atom_id res chain seq x y z
N MET A 1 54.67 47.63 -46.84
CA MET A 1 54.92 48.00 -45.43
C MET A 1 54.28 46.97 -44.52
N ASN A 2 54.95 46.62 -43.42
CA ASN A 2 54.65 45.43 -42.62
C ASN A 2 53.39 45.63 -41.76
N ALA A 3 52.21 45.33 -42.30
CA ALA A 3 50.90 45.43 -41.62
C ALA A 3 50.87 44.72 -40.24
N ASN A 4 51.77 43.74 -40.01
CA ASN A 4 51.93 43.08 -38.71
C ASN A 4 52.36 44.02 -37.58
N LYS A 5 53.05 45.14 -37.88
CA LYS A 5 53.48 46.12 -36.87
C LYS A 5 52.29 46.61 -36.03
N TYR A 6 51.16 46.89 -36.68
CA TYR A 6 49.98 47.44 -36.01
C TYR A 6 49.05 46.39 -35.43
N ARG A 7 49.36 45.09 -35.53
CA ARG A 7 48.57 44.05 -34.86
C ARG A 7 48.96 43.86 -33.39
N LYS A 8 50.20 44.23 -33.03
CA LYS A 8 50.77 44.02 -31.69
C LYS A 8 51.29 45.30 -31.03
N CYS A 9 51.13 46.46 -31.68
CA CYS A 9 51.57 47.73 -31.10
C CYS A 9 50.63 48.19 -29.99
N ASP A 10 51.19 49.01 -29.09
CA ASP A 10 50.50 49.72 -28.02
C ASP A 10 49.41 50.67 -28.57
N HIS A 11 48.38 50.93 -27.78
CA HIS A 11 47.30 51.89 -28.04
C HIS A 11 47.86 53.29 -28.31
N ALA A 12 48.92 53.70 -27.61
CA ALA A 12 49.58 54.98 -27.85
C ALA A 12 50.11 55.13 -29.29
N ILE A 13 50.49 54.03 -29.93
CA ILE A 13 50.97 54.00 -31.32
C ILE A 13 49.79 54.04 -32.30
N LEU A 14 48.66 53.41 -31.96
CA LEU A 14 47.43 53.48 -32.76
C LEU A 14 46.88 54.91 -32.82
N ILE A 15 46.79 55.58 -31.67
CA ILE A 15 46.23 56.95 -31.53
C ILE A 15 47.01 57.96 -32.37
N LYS A 16 48.34 57.80 -32.48
CA LYS A 16 49.22 58.70 -33.26
C LYS A 16 49.18 58.46 -34.77
N ASN A 17 48.47 57.43 -35.25
CA ASN A 17 48.41 57.15 -36.69
C ASN A 17 47.58 58.23 -37.42
N PRO A 18 48.07 58.84 -38.52
CA PRO A 18 47.37 59.90 -39.23
C PRO A 18 45.93 59.55 -39.65
N ILE A 19 45.64 58.27 -39.90
CA ILE A 19 44.29 57.84 -40.29
C ILE A 19 43.25 58.06 -39.19
N ILE A 20 43.68 58.09 -37.92
CA ILE A 20 42.79 58.33 -36.77
C ILE A 20 42.28 59.77 -36.79
N THR A 21 43.11 60.74 -37.17
CA THR A 21 42.67 62.14 -37.35
C THR A 21 41.58 62.24 -38.42
N THR A 22 41.78 61.60 -39.58
CA THR A 22 40.77 61.54 -40.64
C THR A 22 39.50 60.81 -40.19
N TYR A 23 39.62 59.77 -39.37
CA TYR A 23 38.48 59.08 -38.78
C TYR A 23 37.69 59.95 -37.79
N HIS A 24 38.37 60.79 -37.00
CA HIS A 24 37.69 61.77 -36.14
C HIS A 24 36.93 62.82 -36.96
N ASP A 25 37.49 63.28 -38.08
CA ASP A 25 36.77 64.17 -39.00
C ASP A 25 35.55 63.48 -39.63
N LEU A 26 35.63 62.17 -39.91
CA LEU A 26 34.48 61.37 -40.36
C LEU A 26 33.41 61.25 -39.26
N LEU A 27 33.80 61.01 -38.01
CA LEU A 27 32.85 60.89 -36.90
C LEU A 27 32.14 62.22 -36.62
N ASN A 28 32.87 63.34 -36.67
CA ASN A 28 32.35 64.70 -36.45
C ASN A 28 31.68 65.32 -37.70
N ASP A 29 31.37 64.51 -38.72
CA ASP A 29 30.72 64.92 -39.97
C ASP A 29 31.42 66.04 -40.77
N ARG A 30 32.71 66.28 -40.51
CA ARG A 30 33.55 67.19 -41.30
C ARG A 30 33.88 66.63 -42.69
N ILE A 31 33.92 65.30 -42.79
CA ILE A 31 33.95 64.58 -44.07
C ILE A 31 32.81 63.55 -44.10
N LYS A 32 32.21 63.33 -45.27
CA LYS A 32 31.09 62.38 -45.42
C LYS A 32 31.54 60.93 -45.60
N VAL A 33 32.70 60.69 -46.21
CA VAL A 33 33.23 59.35 -46.53
C VAL A 33 34.75 59.38 -46.44
N MET A 34 35.36 58.25 -46.02
CA MET A 34 36.81 58.06 -46.10
C MET A 34 37.33 58.13 -47.55
N SER A 35 38.61 58.47 -47.73
CA SER A 35 39.21 58.53 -49.06
C SER A 35 39.14 57.18 -49.79
N ARG A 36 39.00 57.24 -51.12
CA ARG A 36 39.00 56.04 -51.97
C ARG A 36 40.29 55.25 -51.75
N GLY A 37 40.18 53.94 -51.54
CA GLY A 37 41.33 53.07 -51.25
C GLY A 37 41.56 52.81 -49.76
N THR A 38 40.92 53.55 -48.85
CA THR A 38 41.13 53.38 -47.40
C THR A 38 40.90 51.94 -46.94
N TRP A 39 39.78 51.34 -47.36
CA TRP A 39 39.40 50.00 -46.95
C TRP A 39 40.19 48.90 -47.66
N GLN A 40 40.88 49.23 -48.75
CA GLN A 40 41.77 48.33 -49.50
C GLN A 40 43.17 48.28 -48.88
N ASN A 41 43.53 49.25 -48.05
CA ASN A 41 44.79 49.26 -47.32
C ASN A 41 44.68 48.47 -46.00
N ASP A 42 45.35 47.32 -45.94
CA ASP A 42 45.37 46.42 -44.79
C ASP A 42 45.81 47.10 -43.48
N GLU A 43 46.81 47.97 -43.56
CA GLU A 43 47.32 48.71 -42.39
C GLU A 43 46.25 49.62 -41.81
N GLN A 44 45.55 50.37 -42.68
CA GLN A 44 44.50 51.30 -42.26
C GLN A 44 43.30 50.55 -41.68
N VAL A 45 42.92 49.42 -42.27
CA VAL A 45 41.86 48.56 -41.72
C VAL A 45 42.23 48.04 -40.34
N ILE A 46 43.45 47.52 -40.15
CA ILE A 46 43.90 47.01 -38.85
C ILE A 46 43.89 48.13 -37.80
N VAL A 47 44.45 49.29 -38.13
CA VAL A 47 44.53 50.44 -37.21
C VAL A 47 43.13 50.93 -36.83
N LEU A 48 42.23 51.13 -37.78
CA LEU A 48 40.88 51.63 -37.53
C LEU A 48 40.03 50.65 -36.72
N ILE A 49 40.08 49.35 -37.04
CA ILE A 49 39.32 48.33 -36.29
C ILE A 49 39.87 48.19 -34.87
N ARG A 50 41.20 48.08 -34.68
CA ARG A 50 41.80 48.00 -33.34
C ARG A 50 41.52 49.26 -32.53
N TYR A 51 41.67 50.44 -33.12
CA TYR A 51 41.37 51.70 -32.45
C TYR A 51 39.91 51.76 -31.99
N VAL A 52 38.96 51.44 -32.87
CA VAL A 52 37.54 51.51 -32.48
C VAL A 52 37.19 50.48 -31.41
N LEU A 53 37.61 49.22 -31.57
CA LEU A 53 37.24 48.17 -30.63
C LEU A 53 37.98 48.29 -29.29
N GLU A 54 39.31 48.47 -29.33
CA GLU A 54 40.15 48.44 -28.12
C GLU A 54 40.21 49.79 -27.41
N VAL A 55 40.23 50.91 -28.16
CA VAL A 55 40.48 52.25 -27.58
C VAL A 55 39.19 53.05 -27.43
N LYS A 56 38.41 53.20 -28.51
CA LYS A 56 37.17 54.01 -28.47
C LYS A 56 36.07 53.35 -27.66
N LEU A 57 35.87 52.04 -27.85
CA LEU A 57 34.84 51.26 -27.17
C LEU A 57 35.37 50.56 -25.91
N GLY A 58 36.69 50.50 -25.72
CA GLY A 58 37.30 49.89 -24.54
C GLY A 58 37.04 48.38 -24.40
N LEU A 59 36.75 47.68 -25.50
CA LEU A 59 36.39 46.27 -25.44
C LEU A 59 37.59 45.42 -25.04
N SER A 60 37.37 44.56 -24.04
CA SER A 60 38.32 43.51 -23.69
C SER A 60 38.43 42.48 -24.81
N LYS A 61 39.51 41.67 -24.78
CA LYS A 61 39.68 40.57 -25.75
C LYS A 61 38.49 39.61 -25.76
N ALA A 62 37.82 39.39 -24.62
CA ALA A 62 36.65 38.51 -24.52
C ALA A 62 35.38 39.12 -25.14
N GLU A 63 35.27 40.44 -25.21
CA GLU A 63 34.09 41.14 -25.73
C GLU A 63 34.15 41.36 -27.25
N ILE A 64 35.35 41.44 -27.83
CA ILE A 64 35.56 41.65 -29.27
C ILE A 64 34.80 40.64 -30.16
N PRO A 65 34.77 39.32 -29.86
CA PRO A 65 34.00 38.35 -30.64
C PRO A 65 32.47 38.50 -30.53
N LEU A 66 31.98 39.18 -29.49
CA LEU A 66 30.56 39.34 -29.20
C LEU A 66 29.93 40.54 -29.91
N ILE A 67 30.72 41.33 -30.63
CA ILE A 67 30.21 42.47 -31.37
C ILE A 67 29.30 42.03 -32.53
N ASN A 68 28.41 42.92 -32.93
CA ASN A 68 27.50 42.70 -34.04
C ASN A 68 27.74 43.72 -35.18
N ARG A 69 27.04 43.54 -36.32
CA ARG A 69 27.17 44.43 -37.47
C ARG A 69 26.73 45.88 -37.18
N THR A 70 25.87 46.08 -36.17
CA THR A 70 25.38 47.41 -35.76
C THR A 70 26.52 48.24 -35.19
N ILE A 71 27.35 47.67 -34.30
CA ILE A 71 28.53 48.34 -33.74
C ILE A 71 29.47 48.83 -34.85
N ILE A 72 29.65 48.04 -35.90
CA ILE A 72 30.48 48.41 -37.06
C ILE A 72 29.84 49.56 -37.86
N ALA A 73 28.52 49.53 -38.05
CA ALA A 73 27.77 50.56 -38.78
C ALA A 73 27.76 51.90 -38.02
N GLU A 74 27.43 51.89 -36.74
CA GLU A 74 27.38 53.08 -35.86
C GLU A 74 28.74 53.78 -35.75
N ASN A 75 29.83 53.01 -35.85
CA ASN A 75 31.19 53.54 -35.86
C ASN A 75 31.69 53.91 -37.25
N LYS A 76 30.82 53.98 -38.28
CA LYS A 76 31.14 54.34 -39.66
C LYS A 76 32.22 53.47 -40.31
N LEU A 77 32.35 52.20 -39.88
CA LEU A 77 33.32 51.22 -40.37
C LEU A 77 32.73 50.24 -41.41
N TRP A 78 31.55 50.55 -41.97
CA TRP A 78 30.84 49.68 -42.92
C TRP A 78 31.67 49.31 -44.15
N GLY A 79 32.55 50.21 -44.60
CA GLY A 79 33.47 49.96 -45.71
C GLY A 79 34.44 48.79 -45.45
N ALA A 80 34.94 48.64 -44.23
CA ALA A 80 35.76 47.50 -43.84
C ALA A 80 34.94 46.21 -43.88
N LEU A 81 33.75 46.18 -43.28
CA LEU A 81 32.90 44.98 -43.28
C LEU A 81 32.49 44.56 -44.70
N ASN A 82 32.20 45.53 -45.58
CA ASN A 82 31.85 45.26 -46.97
C ASN A 82 32.98 44.59 -47.77
N ARG A 83 34.25 44.84 -47.41
CA ARG A 83 35.40 44.17 -48.01
C ARG A 83 35.44 42.68 -47.65
N PHE A 84 35.23 42.33 -46.39
CA PHE A 84 35.34 40.94 -45.92
C PHE A 84 34.04 40.14 -46.03
N LYS A 85 32.89 40.81 -46.25
CA LYS A 85 31.53 40.24 -46.33
C LYS A 85 31.04 39.52 -45.06
N SER A 86 31.94 39.21 -44.14
CA SER A 86 31.69 38.56 -42.86
C SER A 86 32.44 39.28 -41.75
N LEU A 87 31.75 39.48 -40.63
CA LEU A 87 32.32 40.05 -39.42
C LEU A 87 33.43 39.14 -38.87
N HIS A 88 33.25 37.82 -38.94
CA HIS A 88 34.25 36.84 -38.50
C HIS A 88 35.53 36.99 -39.32
N LYS A 89 35.41 37.06 -40.65
CA LYS A 89 36.56 37.22 -41.56
C LYS A 89 37.31 38.53 -41.28
N LEU A 90 36.59 39.62 -40.99
CA LEU A 90 37.20 40.89 -40.61
C LEU A 90 37.96 40.77 -39.28
N ILE A 91 37.36 40.16 -38.27
CA ILE A 91 37.99 40.00 -36.95
C ILE A 91 39.18 39.05 -37.00
N HIS A 92 39.10 37.91 -37.68
CA HIS A 92 40.25 37.02 -37.89
C HIS A 92 41.36 37.68 -38.71
N PHE A 93 41.03 38.55 -39.64
CA PHE A 93 42.04 39.30 -40.40
C PHE A 93 42.82 40.28 -39.52
N VAL A 94 42.14 40.96 -38.59
CA VAL A 94 42.76 41.90 -37.65
C VAL A 94 43.51 41.17 -36.53
N TYR A 95 42.93 40.07 -36.02
CA TYR A 95 43.43 39.26 -34.91
C TYR A 95 43.69 37.81 -35.34
N PRO A 96 44.70 37.57 -36.19
CA PRO A 96 44.98 36.23 -36.71
C PRO A 96 45.38 35.28 -35.57
N GLY A 97 44.69 34.14 -35.48
CA GLY A 97 44.96 33.09 -34.49
C GLY A 97 44.60 33.44 -33.05
N VAL A 98 43.91 34.56 -32.79
CA VAL A 98 43.51 34.98 -31.44
C VAL A 98 42.15 34.41 -31.03
N TYR A 99 41.22 34.34 -31.98
CA TYR A 99 39.85 33.91 -31.75
C TYR A 99 39.56 32.60 -32.48
N HIS A 100 38.71 31.78 -31.89
CA HIS A 100 38.12 30.59 -32.47
C HIS A 100 36.69 30.89 -32.98
N GLU A 101 36.17 30.11 -33.94
CA GLU A 101 34.84 30.32 -34.53
C GLU A 101 33.70 30.30 -33.49
N CYS A 102 33.88 29.55 -32.40
CA CYS A 102 32.93 29.48 -31.28
C CYS A 102 33.05 30.64 -30.27
N ASP A 103 34.03 31.53 -30.42
CA ASP A 103 34.11 32.73 -29.57
C ASP A 103 33.08 33.78 -30.02
N PHE A 104 32.68 33.73 -31.29
CA PHE A 104 31.67 34.62 -31.85
C PHE A 104 30.26 34.23 -31.45
N GLN A 105 29.35 35.22 -31.41
CA GLN A 105 27.95 35.02 -31.03
C GLN A 105 27.20 34.00 -31.93
N ARG A 106 27.63 33.82 -33.19
CA ARG A 106 27.05 32.85 -34.14
C ARG A 106 28.14 32.21 -34.99
N VAL A 107 28.36 30.91 -34.90
CA VAL A 107 29.28 30.19 -35.81
C VAL A 107 28.81 30.24 -37.27
N THR A 108 29.73 30.00 -38.22
CA THR A 108 29.40 29.92 -39.65
C THR A 108 28.39 28.79 -39.95
N PRO A 109 27.54 28.91 -41.00
CA PRO A 109 26.44 27.98 -41.26
C PRO A 109 26.81 26.49 -41.32
N ASP A 110 28.02 26.19 -41.81
CA ASP A 110 28.51 24.81 -42.00
C ASP A 110 29.44 24.32 -40.89
N TYR A 111 29.70 25.12 -39.86
CA TYR A 111 30.65 24.78 -38.80
C TYR A 111 30.32 23.45 -38.11
N TRP A 112 29.03 23.25 -37.76
CA TRP A 112 28.54 22.03 -37.12
C TRP A 112 28.19 20.89 -38.10
N SER A 113 28.53 21.03 -39.39
CA SER A 113 28.43 19.94 -40.37
C SER A 113 29.63 18.99 -40.33
N ASP A 114 30.72 19.42 -39.70
CA ASP A 114 31.99 18.70 -39.62
C ASP A 114 32.15 18.03 -38.25
N VAL A 115 32.16 16.68 -38.22
CA VAL A 115 32.24 15.89 -37.00
C VAL A 115 33.54 16.13 -36.24
N GLU A 116 34.66 16.37 -36.94
CA GLU A 116 35.95 16.64 -36.30
C GLU A 116 35.93 17.99 -35.57
N LYS A 117 35.28 19.01 -36.14
CA LYS A 117 35.08 20.31 -35.46
C LYS A 117 34.15 20.21 -34.25
N ILE A 118 33.12 19.36 -34.32
CA ILE A 118 32.27 19.07 -33.16
C ILE A 118 33.12 18.40 -32.08
N LYS A 119 33.95 17.43 -32.45
CA LYS A 119 34.80 16.67 -31.53
C LYS A 119 35.84 17.53 -30.86
N GLU A 120 36.59 18.34 -31.62
CA GLU A 120 37.61 19.26 -31.09
C GLU A 120 36.99 20.21 -30.06
N ARG A 121 35.85 20.83 -30.39
CA ARG A 121 35.14 21.72 -29.46
C ARG A 121 34.64 20.99 -28.22
N PHE A 122 34.20 19.74 -28.38
CA PHE A 122 33.71 18.92 -27.29
C PHE A 122 34.84 18.51 -26.34
N GLU A 123 35.98 18.06 -26.88
CA GLU A 123 37.18 17.74 -26.11
C GLU A 123 37.76 18.97 -25.40
N TRP A 124 37.72 20.14 -26.04
CA TRP A 124 38.09 21.40 -25.40
C TRP A 124 37.19 21.70 -24.19
N LYS A 125 35.86 21.54 -24.33
CA LYS A 125 34.92 21.71 -23.20
C LYS A 125 35.13 20.69 -22.08
N LEU A 126 35.45 19.44 -22.42
CA LEU A 126 35.82 18.44 -21.41
C LEU A 126 37.06 18.87 -20.62
N LYS A 127 38.10 19.37 -21.30
CA LYS A 127 39.32 19.87 -20.65
C LYS A 127 39.04 21.09 -19.76
N GLU A 128 38.24 22.04 -20.23
CA GLU A 128 37.88 23.24 -19.46
C GLU A 128 37.14 22.90 -18.16
N GLU A 129 36.26 21.89 -18.19
CA GLU A 129 35.47 21.44 -17.04
C GLU A 129 36.19 20.33 -16.24
N ASN A 130 37.45 20.02 -16.59
CA ASN A 130 38.28 18.99 -15.97
C ASN A 130 37.64 17.58 -15.95
N LEU A 131 37.01 17.20 -17.06
CA LEU A 131 36.33 15.91 -17.25
C LEU A 131 37.12 14.98 -18.16
N LEU A 132 37.13 13.68 -17.82
CA LEU A 132 37.70 12.64 -18.65
C LEU A 132 36.66 12.06 -19.60
N VAL A 133 37.12 11.41 -20.66
CA VAL A 133 36.23 10.74 -21.63
C VAL A 133 35.42 9.61 -20.97
N SER A 134 35.93 9.01 -19.90
CA SER A 134 35.20 8.03 -19.07
C SER A 134 33.99 8.61 -18.35
N ASP A 135 33.98 9.92 -18.09
CA ASP A 135 32.93 10.60 -17.33
C ASP A 135 31.73 11.00 -18.20
N ILE A 136 31.86 10.83 -19.52
CA ILE A 136 30.83 11.21 -20.49
C ILE A 136 29.45 10.64 -20.14
N PRO A 137 29.29 9.34 -19.84
CA PRO A 137 27.96 8.78 -19.66
C PRO A 137 27.25 9.28 -18.39
N SER A 138 28.03 9.62 -17.35
CA SER A 138 27.50 10.08 -16.06
C SER A 138 27.19 11.58 -16.04
N PHE A 139 27.92 12.38 -16.83
CA PHE A 139 27.85 13.85 -16.82
C PHE A 139 27.11 14.47 -18.03
N ILE A 140 27.20 13.84 -19.21
CA ILE A 140 26.70 14.43 -20.45
C ILE A 140 25.21 14.14 -20.61
N THR A 141 24.42 15.19 -20.43
CA THR A 141 22.97 15.20 -20.65
C THR A 141 22.60 16.18 -21.76
N CYS A 142 21.36 16.13 -22.27
CA CYS A 142 20.86 17.16 -23.19
C CYS A 142 21.03 18.57 -22.60
N HIS A 143 20.77 18.73 -21.29
CA HIS A 143 20.93 20.02 -20.62
C HIS A 143 22.38 20.49 -20.59
N THR A 144 23.32 19.59 -20.26
CA THR A 144 24.77 19.88 -20.28
C THR A 144 25.21 20.34 -21.66
N LEU A 145 24.81 19.62 -22.71
CA LEU A 145 25.15 19.95 -24.10
C LEU A 145 24.56 21.29 -24.55
N LEU A 146 23.32 21.61 -24.14
CA LEU A 146 22.71 22.92 -24.43
C LEU A 146 23.45 24.05 -23.71
N LYS A 147 23.82 23.87 -22.44
CA LYS A 147 24.63 24.84 -21.67
C LYS A 147 25.98 25.09 -22.34
N TRP A 148 26.59 24.06 -22.92
CA TRP A 148 27.87 24.17 -23.63
C TRP A 148 27.75 24.65 -25.09
N GLY A 149 26.54 24.99 -25.57
CA GLY A 149 26.33 25.54 -26.91
C GLY A 149 26.21 24.48 -28.02
N PHE A 150 26.07 23.20 -27.69
CA PHE A 150 25.94 22.09 -28.64
C PHE A 150 24.50 21.87 -29.13
N SER A 151 23.63 22.90 -29.11
CA SER A 151 22.23 22.76 -29.57
C SER A 151 22.14 22.30 -31.04
N ASN A 152 22.95 22.87 -31.92
CA ASN A 152 22.96 22.51 -33.35
C ASN A 152 23.52 21.09 -33.61
N PRO A 153 24.69 20.70 -33.04
CA PRO A 153 25.16 19.32 -33.09
C PRO A 153 24.15 18.31 -32.55
N LEU A 154 23.52 18.61 -31.41
CA LEU A 154 22.55 17.72 -30.78
C LEU A 154 21.32 17.48 -31.68
N LYS A 155 20.77 18.54 -32.29
CA LYS A 155 19.66 18.43 -33.26
C LYS A 155 20.03 17.58 -34.47
N ARG A 156 21.24 17.77 -35.03
CA ARG A 156 21.73 16.98 -36.17
C ARG A 156 21.84 15.48 -35.87
N HIS A 157 22.03 15.12 -34.60
CA HIS A 157 22.07 13.72 -34.15
C HIS A 157 20.76 13.27 -33.47
N GLY A 158 19.63 13.90 -33.80
CA GLY A 158 18.29 13.47 -33.39
C GLY A 158 18.01 13.68 -31.90
N ASP A 159 18.55 14.76 -31.34
CA ASP A 159 18.36 15.18 -29.94
C ASP A 159 18.77 14.13 -28.90
N SER A 160 19.73 13.27 -29.26
CA SER A 160 20.24 12.19 -28.42
C SER A 160 21.71 12.44 -28.03
N PRO A 161 22.01 12.61 -26.73
CA PRO A 161 23.38 12.67 -26.23
C PRO A 161 24.17 11.42 -26.63
N PHE A 162 23.56 10.23 -26.52
CA PHE A 162 24.20 8.98 -26.95
C PHE A 162 24.59 9.01 -28.43
N ARG A 163 23.66 9.38 -29.33
CA ARG A 163 23.96 9.40 -30.78
C ARG A 163 25.06 10.40 -31.13
N LEU A 164 25.05 11.58 -30.50
CA LEU A 164 26.12 12.54 -30.65
C LEU A 164 27.44 11.96 -30.13
N MET A 165 27.46 11.36 -28.93
CA MET A 165 28.68 10.76 -28.37
C MET A 165 29.20 9.58 -29.19
N ASN A 166 28.32 8.75 -29.75
CA ASN A 166 28.70 7.66 -30.65
C ASN A 166 29.21 8.16 -32.00
N ALA A 167 28.79 9.35 -32.45
CA ALA A 167 29.37 9.99 -33.63
C ALA A 167 30.80 10.52 -33.35
N LEU A 168 31.05 11.09 -32.15
CA LEU A 168 32.37 11.61 -31.75
C LEU A 168 33.36 10.51 -31.33
N TYR A 169 32.84 9.45 -30.72
CA TYR A 169 33.60 8.30 -30.21
C TYR A 169 32.89 6.99 -30.62
N PRO A 170 33.06 6.55 -31.88
CA PRO A 170 32.41 5.35 -32.38
C PRO A 170 32.68 4.12 -31.51
N ASN A 171 31.61 3.40 -31.15
CA ASN A 171 31.65 2.15 -30.38
C ASN A 171 32.27 2.24 -28.98
N ARG A 172 32.46 3.45 -28.43
CA ARG A 172 33.06 3.64 -27.10
C ARG A 172 32.05 3.53 -25.95
N PHE A 173 30.79 3.85 -26.22
CA PHE A 173 29.71 3.89 -25.22
C PHE A 173 28.52 3.07 -25.70
N LYS A 174 27.69 2.62 -24.75
CA LYS A 174 26.39 2.00 -24.98
C LYS A 174 25.27 2.99 -24.64
N GLU A 175 24.10 2.82 -25.24
CA GLU A 175 22.93 3.68 -25.01
C GLU A 175 22.47 3.64 -23.54
N THR A 176 22.73 2.52 -22.85
CA THR A 176 22.48 2.29 -21.42
C THR A 176 23.44 3.01 -20.49
N ASP A 177 24.61 3.42 -20.98
CA ASP A 177 25.60 4.12 -20.15
C ASP A 177 25.07 5.53 -19.78
N PHE A 178 24.10 6.06 -20.54
CA PHE A 178 23.53 7.39 -20.34
C PHE A 178 22.24 7.32 -19.48
N LYS A 179 22.09 8.27 -18.54
CA LYS A 179 21.01 8.35 -17.52
C LYS A 179 19.55 8.33 -18.03
N LYS A 180 19.28 8.42 -19.33
CA LYS A 180 17.91 8.36 -19.89
C LYS A 180 17.83 7.46 -21.11
N THR A 181 17.14 6.33 -20.96
CA THR A 181 16.74 5.42 -22.05
C THR A 181 15.85 6.15 -23.07
N PRO A 182 16.29 6.29 -24.34
CA PRO A 182 15.57 7.06 -25.36
C PRO A 182 14.17 6.51 -25.68
N GLN A 183 13.24 7.40 -25.99
CA GLN A 183 11.83 7.06 -26.20
C GLN A 183 11.60 6.07 -27.36
N ARG A 184 12.51 6.03 -28.34
CA ARG A 184 12.43 5.08 -29.48
C ARG A 184 12.78 3.65 -29.07
N PHE A 185 13.73 3.47 -28.14
CA PHE A 185 14.08 2.15 -27.58
C PHE A 185 12.88 1.49 -26.89
N ARG A 186 12.01 2.29 -26.25
CA ARG A 186 10.77 1.81 -25.60
C ARG A 186 9.76 1.16 -26.56
N LYS A 187 9.86 1.44 -27.87
CA LYS A 187 8.93 0.93 -28.89
C LYS A 187 9.45 -0.32 -29.61
N ASP A 188 10.74 -0.63 -29.48
CA ASP A 188 11.34 -1.83 -30.09
C ASP A 188 11.19 -3.03 -29.14
N LYS A 189 10.15 -3.84 -29.37
CA LYS A 189 9.88 -5.03 -28.54
C LYS A 189 10.98 -6.08 -28.63
N THR A 190 11.69 -6.18 -29.74
CA THR A 190 12.75 -7.19 -29.93
C THR A 190 13.99 -6.83 -29.13
N ALA A 191 14.42 -5.57 -29.22
CA ALA A 191 15.52 -5.05 -28.41
C ALA A 191 15.19 -5.12 -26.91
N LEU A 192 13.96 -4.78 -26.54
CA LEU A 192 13.51 -4.82 -25.16
C LEU A 192 13.42 -6.25 -24.60
N ARG A 193 12.96 -7.23 -25.39
CA ARG A 193 13.00 -8.65 -25.01
C ARG A 193 14.41 -9.12 -24.72
N LYS A 194 15.35 -8.85 -25.63
CA LYS A 194 16.76 -9.24 -25.48
C LYS A 194 17.35 -8.66 -24.19
N GLN A 195 17.11 -7.38 -23.94
CA GLN A 195 17.62 -6.71 -22.76
C GLN A 195 17.01 -7.25 -21.45
N ILE A 196 15.71 -7.53 -21.41
CA ILE A 196 15.08 -8.14 -20.23
C ILE A 196 15.70 -9.51 -19.96
N LEU A 197 15.96 -10.33 -20.98
CA LEU A 197 16.61 -11.64 -20.83
C LEU A 197 18.03 -11.51 -20.25
N GLU A 198 18.82 -10.56 -20.72
CA GLU A 198 20.17 -10.29 -20.19
C GLU A 198 20.12 -9.85 -18.72
N ILE A 199 19.15 -9.01 -18.34
CA ILE A 199 18.93 -8.59 -16.95
C ILE A 199 18.56 -9.79 -16.07
N LEU A 200 17.59 -10.62 -16.49
CA LEU A 200 17.20 -11.82 -15.75
C LEU A 200 18.39 -12.77 -15.55
N GLN A 201 19.22 -12.96 -16.58
CA GLN A 201 20.41 -13.77 -16.50
C GLN A 201 21.45 -13.21 -15.53
N SER A 202 21.74 -11.89 -15.62
CA SER A 202 22.71 -11.25 -14.73
C SER A 202 22.29 -11.22 -13.25
N GLU A 203 20.99 -11.23 -12.98
CA GLU A 203 20.42 -11.25 -11.62
C GLU A 203 20.11 -12.67 -11.13
N GLY A 204 20.40 -13.71 -11.94
CA GLY A 204 20.14 -15.10 -11.60
C GLY A 204 18.65 -15.42 -11.41
N ILE A 205 17.76 -14.69 -12.09
CA ILE A 205 16.31 -14.90 -12.02
C ILE A 205 15.90 -15.87 -13.12
N HIS A 206 15.47 -17.07 -12.72
CA HIS A 206 14.86 -18.03 -13.64
C HIS A 206 13.46 -17.57 -14.07
N PHE A 207 13.01 -18.00 -15.25
CA PHE A 207 11.72 -17.58 -15.83
C PHE A 207 10.53 -17.85 -14.91
N GLU A 208 10.56 -18.96 -14.18
CA GLU A 208 9.52 -19.37 -13.23
C GLU A 208 9.40 -18.41 -12.03
N ASP A 209 10.51 -17.79 -11.64
CA ASP A 209 10.58 -16.87 -10.50
C ASP A 209 10.23 -15.42 -10.86
N VAL A 210 10.07 -15.11 -12.15
CA VAL A 210 9.83 -13.75 -12.64
C VAL A 210 8.68 -13.06 -11.92
N PRO A 211 7.50 -13.69 -11.73
CA PRO A 211 6.39 -12.99 -11.11
C PRO A 211 6.61 -12.62 -9.63
N GLU A 212 7.51 -13.30 -8.94
CA GLU A 212 7.83 -13.06 -7.53
C GLU A 212 9.04 -12.13 -7.37
N LYS A 213 10.09 -12.31 -8.18
CA LYS A 213 11.38 -11.61 -8.02
C LYS A 213 11.47 -10.30 -8.81
N VAL A 214 10.68 -10.12 -9.86
CA VAL A 214 10.74 -8.92 -10.70
C VAL A 214 9.82 -7.82 -10.17
N ASN A 215 10.42 -6.73 -9.71
CA ASN A 215 9.72 -5.58 -9.12
C ASN A 215 10.21 -4.24 -9.71
N HIS A 216 9.57 -3.14 -9.31
CA HIS A 216 9.93 -1.80 -9.80
C HIS A 216 11.37 -1.38 -9.46
N GLU A 217 11.96 -1.94 -8.39
CA GLU A 217 13.34 -1.66 -8.00
C GLU A 217 14.34 -2.27 -8.97
N LEU A 218 14.08 -3.48 -9.48
CA LEU A 218 14.89 -4.08 -10.55
C LEU A 218 14.96 -3.14 -11.77
N PHE A 219 13.81 -2.63 -12.23
CA PHE A 219 13.76 -1.67 -13.34
C PHE A 219 14.41 -0.32 -13.02
N ARG A 220 14.45 0.09 -11.73
CA ARG A 220 15.13 1.31 -11.28
C ARG A 220 16.64 1.17 -11.37
N ARG A 221 17.19 0.08 -10.82
CA ARG A 221 18.62 -0.23 -10.83
C ARG A 221 19.17 -0.35 -12.26
N HIS A 222 18.39 -0.94 -13.17
CA HIS A 222 18.76 -1.11 -14.58
C HIS A 222 18.33 0.06 -15.48
N HIS A 223 17.89 1.19 -14.92
CA HIS A 223 17.50 2.39 -15.66
C HIS A 223 16.39 2.18 -16.71
N LEU A 224 15.54 1.17 -16.52
CA LEU A 224 14.41 0.82 -17.39
C LEU A 224 13.04 1.24 -16.85
N LEU A 225 12.97 2.02 -15.76
CA LEU A 225 11.70 2.56 -15.24
C LEU A 225 10.84 3.26 -16.32
N GLY A 226 11.49 3.97 -17.25
CA GLY A 226 10.80 4.65 -18.35
C GLY A 226 10.07 3.71 -19.31
N VAL A 227 10.45 2.43 -19.38
CA VAL A 227 9.75 1.41 -20.17
C VAL A 227 8.38 1.14 -19.57
N LEU A 228 8.28 1.02 -18.23
CA LEU A 228 7.03 0.69 -17.55
C LEU A 228 5.94 1.73 -17.79
N SER A 229 6.29 3.01 -18.02
CA SER A 229 5.30 4.04 -18.36
C SER A 229 4.48 3.73 -19.62
N SER A 230 5.05 2.99 -20.59
CA SER A 230 4.36 2.55 -21.80
C SER A 230 3.36 1.40 -21.53
N TYR A 231 3.41 0.81 -20.34
CA TYR A 231 2.61 -0.33 -19.92
C TYR A 231 1.78 -0.02 -18.66
N SER A 232 1.31 1.23 -18.52
CA SER A 232 0.56 1.69 -17.34
C SER A 232 1.30 1.47 -16.01
N SER A 233 2.63 1.55 -16.02
CA SER A 233 3.48 1.24 -14.87
C SER A 233 3.32 -0.20 -14.34
N SER A 234 2.89 -1.14 -15.17
CA SER A 234 2.63 -2.54 -14.77
C SER A 234 3.68 -3.49 -15.34
N ILE A 235 4.38 -4.19 -14.45
CA ILE A 235 5.31 -5.27 -14.78
C ILE A 235 4.57 -6.43 -15.44
N SER A 236 3.41 -6.82 -14.90
CA SER A 236 2.56 -7.84 -15.50
C SER A 236 2.22 -7.52 -16.97
N LYS A 237 1.75 -6.31 -17.27
CA LYS A 237 1.42 -5.90 -18.65
C LYS A 237 2.65 -5.92 -19.57
N LEU A 238 3.81 -5.49 -19.07
CA LEU A 238 5.06 -5.55 -19.82
C LEU A 238 5.42 -7.00 -20.18
N PHE A 239 5.44 -7.90 -19.21
CA PHE A 239 5.84 -9.30 -19.43
C PHE A 239 4.82 -10.07 -20.25
N CYS A 240 3.50 -9.88 -20.06
CA CYS A 240 2.49 -10.48 -20.93
C CYS A 240 2.64 -10.01 -22.39
N SER A 241 3.07 -8.75 -22.59
CA SER A 241 3.28 -8.21 -23.94
C SER A 241 4.58 -8.70 -24.59
N LEU A 242 5.63 -8.86 -23.79
CA LEU A 242 6.95 -9.26 -24.26
C LEU A 242 7.15 -10.76 -24.28
N PHE A 243 6.45 -11.57 -23.50
CA PHE A 243 6.63 -13.02 -23.43
C PHE A 243 5.27 -13.70 -23.26
N PRO A 244 4.34 -13.54 -24.23
CA PRO A 244 2.97 -14.04 -24.12
C PRO A 244 2.87 -15.57 -24.04
N GLU A 245 3.89 -16.29 -24.53
CA GLU A 245 3.95 -17.76 -24.43
C GLU A 245 4.36 -18.25 -23.03
N ASN A 246 4.93 -17.37 -22.20
CA ASN A 246 5.46 -17.71 -20.88
C ASN A 246 4.65 -17.13 -19.73
N PHE A 247 3.98 -15.99 -19.94
CA PHE A 247 3.26 -15.32 -18.87
C PHE A 247 1.88 -14.80 -19.29
N THR A 248 0.99 -14.91 -18.32
CA THR A 248 -0.36 -14.37 -18.30
C THR A 248 -0.52 -13.39 -17.14
N ALA A 249 -1.62 -12.63 -17.14
CA ALA A 249 -1.89 -11.68 -16.07
C ALA A 249 -2.13 -12.33 -14.70
N ASP A 250 -2.38 -13.65 -14.66
CA ASP A 250 -2.63 -14.41 -13.44
C ASP A 250 -1.33 -14.91 -12.79
N ASP A 251 -0.22 -14.90 -13.53
CA ASP A 251 1.08 -15.26 -12.98
C ASP A 251 1.61 -14.19 -12.03
N PHE A 252 1.22 -12.93 -12.23
CA PHE A 252 1.69 -11.77 -11.46
C PHE A 252 0.73 -11.35 -10.35
N THR A 253 1.29 -10.74 -9.30
CA THR A 253 0.51 -10.06 -8.25
C THR A 253 -0.38 -8.97 -8.88
N LYS A 254 -1.67 -9.00 -8.54
CA LYS A 254 -2.62 -7.98 -9.03
C LYS A 254 -2.24 -6.60 -8.47
N PRO A 255 -2.39 -5.51 -9.25
CA PRO A 255 -2.02 -4.17 -8.81
C PRO A 255 -2.84 -3.72 -7.60
N ASN A 256 -2.32 -2.75 -6.84
CA ASN A 256 -3.05 -2.13 -5.74
C ASN A 256 -4.40 -1.59 -6.22
N GLY A 257 -5.47 -1.90 -5.48
CA GLY A 257 -6.84 -1.52 -5.81
C GLY A 257 -7.51 -2.36 -6.90
N TYR A 258 -6.86 -3.40 -7.45
CA TYR A 258 -7.47 -4.28 -8.45
C TYR A 258 -8.79 -4.91 -7.97
N TRP A 259 -8.83 -5.32 -6.70
CA TRP A 259 -10.00 -5.92 -6.05
C TRP A 259 -11.05 -4.91 -5.57
N ASP A 260 -10.78 -3.59 -5.67
CA ASP A 260 -11.79 -2.57 -5.38
C ASP A 260 -12.86 -2.52 -6.47
N ASN A 261 -12.53 -2.96 -7.69
CA ASN A 261 -13.50 -3.17 -8.74
C ASN A 261 -14.24 -4.51 -8.51
N LEU A 262 -15.53 -4.42 -8.21
CA LEU A 262 -16.41 -5.57 -7.99
C LEU A 262 -16.53 -6.48 -9.22
N ASP A 263 -16.40 -5.96 -10.44
CA ASP A 263 -16.45 -6.78 -11.66
C ASP A 263 -15.23 -7.68 -11.77
N ASN A 264 -14.05 -7.20 -11.38
CA ASN A 264 -12.84 -8.04 -11.33
C ASN A 264 -13.01 -9.19 -10.33
N THR A 265 -13.59 -8.89 -9.15
CA THR A 265 -13.90 -9.90 -8.14
C THR A 265 -14.90 -10.93 -8.68
N ARG A 266 -15.97 -10.47 -9.34
CA ARG A 266 -16.99 -11.34 -9.93
C ARG A 266 -16.41 -12.26 -11.00
N ILE A 267 -15.62 -11.71 -11.93
CA ILE A 267 -14.98 -12.48 -13.00
C ILE A 267 -14.06 -13.56 -12.42
N ALA A 268 -13.19 -13.19 -11.48
CA ALA A 268 -12.24 -14.13 -10.88
C ALA A 268 -12.95 -15.29 -10.14
N ILE A 269 -14.01 -14.98 -9.38
CA ILE A 269 -14.78 -16.00 -8.66
C ILE A 269 -15.60 -16.88 -9.61
N GLN A 270 -16.19 -16.31 -10.67
CA GLN A 270 -16.91 -17.09 -11.69
C GLN A 270 -15.97 -18.02 -12.46
N GLN A 271 -14.76 -17.55 -12.80
CA GLN A 271 -13.74 -18.39 -13.42
C GLN A 271 -13.33 -19.55 -12.51
N LEU A 272 -13.15 -19.29 -11.21
CA LEU A 272 -12.87 -20.32 -10.22
C LEU A 272 -13.98 -21.39 -10.19
N PHE A 273 -15.24 -20.96 -10.07
CA PHE A 273 -16.37 -21.90 -10.02
C PHE A 273 -16.53 -22.70 -11.32
N LYS A 274 -16.27 -22.08 -12.47
CA LYS A 274 -16.31 -22.76 -13.77
C LYS A 274 -15.19 -23.79 -13.90
N ARG A 275 -13.96 -23.43 -13.49
CA ARG A 275 -12.80 -24.32 -13.53
C ARG A 275 -13.01 -25.56 -12.67
N ASP A 276 -13.59 -25.37 -11.48
CA ASP A 276 -13.73 -26.42 -10.49
C ASP A 276 -15.12 -27.10 -10.54
N ASN A 277 -15.95 -26.74 -11.54
CA ASN A 277 -17.29 -27.26 -11.80
C ASN A 277 -18.22 -27.24 -10.57
N ILE A 278 -18.26 -26.10 -9.88
CA ILE A 278 -19.00 -25.93 -8.63
C ILE A 278 -20.45 -25.55 -8.90
N LEU A 279 -21.38 -26.27 -8.28
CA LEU A 279 -22.80 -25.93 -8.28
C LEU A 279 -23.08 -24.80 -7.29
N GLU A 280 -24.07 -23.95 -7.60
CA GLU A 280 -24.40 -22.77 -6.77
C GLU A 280 -24.68 -23.13 -5.30
N LYS A 281 -25.37 -24.25 -5.05
CA LYS A 281 -25.66 -24.76 -3.70
C LYS A 281 -24.42 -25.08 -2.86
N ASP A 282 -23.29 -25.36 -3.50
CA ASP A 282 -22.05 -25.78 -2.85
C ASP A 282 -21.10 -24.58 -2.62
N ILE A 283 -21.44 -23.39 -3.10
CA ILE A 283 -20.62 -22.17 -2.94
C ILE A 283 -20.24 -21.90 -1.47
N PRO A 284 -21.18 -21.92 -0.49
CA PRO A 284 -20.85 -21.58 0.90
C PRO A 284 -19.87 -22.54 1.58
N THR A 285 -19.87 -23.81 1.17
CA THR A 285 -18.96 -24.83 1.69
C THR A 285 -17.66 -24.89 0.91
N TYR A 286 -17.70 -24.56 -0.38
CA TYR A 286 -16.55 -24.53 -1.27
C TYR A 286 -15.63 -23.33 -1.04
N LEU A 287 -16.19 -22.12 -0.98
CA LEU A 287 -15.40 -20.89 -0.95
C LEU A 287 -14.82 -20.61 0.44
N THR A 288 -13.71 -21.27 0.75
CA THR A 288 -12.98 -21.12 2.02
C THR A 288 -11.71 -20.27 1.86
N LYS A 289 -11.12 -19.84 2.98
CA LYS A 289 -9.82 -19.14 3.00
C LYS A 289 -8.73 -19.94 2.27
N ILE A 290 -8.68 -21.24 2.56
CA ILE A 290 -7.69 -22.16 1.98
C ILE A 290 -7.88 -22.22 0.46
N ARG A 291 -9.13 -22.40 -0.01
CA ARG A 291 -9.42 -22.43 -1.46
C ARG A 291 -9.05 -21.14 -2.17
N LEU A 292 -9.34 -19.99 -1.57
CA LEU A 292 -8.94 -18.69 -2.13
C LEU A 292 -7.40 -18.55 -2.21
N GLN A 293 -6.66 -19.07 -1.23
CA GLN A 293 -5.19 -19.07 -1.26
C GLN A 293 -4.63 -20.02 -2.33
N GLU A 294 -5.12 -21.26 -2.40
CA GLU A 294 -4.75 -22.24 -3.42
C GLU A 294 -5.04 -21.74 -4.85
N ALA A 295 -6.13 -20.99 -5.02
CA ALA A 295 -6.49 -20.37 -6.29
C ALA A 295 -5.67 -19.10 -6.63
N LYS A 296 -4.66 -18.74 -5.84
CA LYS A 296 -3.90 -17.48 -5.94
C LYS A 296 -4.79 -16.21 -5.86
N LEU A 297 -5.95 -16.33 -5.22
CA LEU A 297 -6.91 -15.24 -4.96
C LEU A 297 -6.77 -14.67 -3.55
N GLY A 298 -5.62 -14.85 -2.89
CA GLY A 298 -5.37 -14.34 -1.53
C GLY A 298 -5.56 -12.82 -1.39
N GLY A 299 -5.38 -12.05 -2.46
CA GLY A 299 -5.66 -10.61 -2.47
C GLY A 299 -7.13 -10.25 -2.18
N LEU A 300 -8.08 -11.14 -2.52
CA LEU A 300 -9.48 -10.97 -2.10
C LEU A 300 -9.64 -11.06 -0.58
N LEU A 301 -8.89 -11.95 0.08
CA LEU A 301 -8.95 -12.04 1.54
C LEU A 301 -8.46 -10.74 2.18
N TYR A 302 -7.44 -10.09 1.64
CA TYR A 302 -7.02 -8.78 2.15
C TYR A 302 -8.13 -7.73 2.01
N ARG A 303 -8.79 -7.68 0.84
CA ARG A 303 -9.84 -6.69 0.55
C ARG A 303 -11.12 -6.89 1.36
N PHE A 304 -11.47 -8.14 1.64
CA PHE A 304 -12.71 -8.51 2.33
C PHE A 304 -12.44 -9.00 3.76
N HIS A 305 -11.51 -8.34 4.47
CA HIS A 305 -11.24 -8.53 5.91
C HIS A 305 -10.97 -9.99 6.34
N GLY A 306 -10.43 -10.80 5.44
CA GLY A 306 -10.21 -12.22 5.63
C GLY A 306 -11.53 -13.00 5.76
N SER A 307 -12.61 -12.55 5.15
CA SER A 307 -13.94 -13.15 5.25
C SER A 307 -14.42 -13.65 3.89
N PRO A 308 -14.31 -14.97 3.62
CA PRO A 308 -14.94 -15.56 2.44
C PRO A 308 -16.46 -15.35 2.40
N ILE A 309 -17.10 -15.22 3.57
CA ILE A 309 -18.54 -14.92 3.67
C ILE A 309 -18.84 -13.54 3.08
N GLU A 310 -18.03 -12.52 3.36
CA GLU A 310 -18.23 -11.17 2.79
C GLU A 310 -18.16 -11.20 1.26
N ILE A 311 -17.21 -11.96 0.69
CA ILE A 311 -17.11 -12.13 -0.76
C ILE A 311 -18.41 -12.72 -1.33
N VAL A 312 -18.91 -13.79 -0.72
CA VAL A 312 -20.15 -14.43 -1.17
C VAL A 312 -21.35 -13.51 -0.99
N GLN A 313 -21.47 -12.82 0.16
CA GLN A 313 -22.58 -11.90 0.42
C GLN A 313 -22.60 -10.72 -0.54
N ILE A 314 -21.44 -10.20 -0.95
CA ILE A 314 -21.37 -9.10 -1.91
C ILE A 314 -21.70 -9.55 -3.34
N LEU A 315 -21.30 -10.76 -3.72
CA LEU A 315 -21.57 -11.31 -5.06
C LEU A 315 -22.97 -11.89 -5.19
N TYR A 316 -23.53 -12.40 -4.10
CA TYR A 316 -24.82 -13.09 -4.02
C TYR A 316 -25.64 -12.55 -2.83
N PRO A 317 -26.02 -11.27 -2.84
CA PRO A 317 -26.70 -10.65 -1.70
C PRO A 317 -28.01 -11.35 -1.39
N GLY A 318 -28.18 -11.75 -0.13
CA GLY A 318 -29.38 -12.43 0.39
C GLY A 318 -29.60 -13.86 -0.13
N ARG A 319 -28.68 -14.42 -0.92
CA ARG A 319 -28.85 -15.76 -1.51
C ARG A 319 -28.50 -16.90 -0.57
N PHE A 320 -27.52 -16.69 0.32
CA PHE A 320 -27.02 -17.70 1.23
C PHE A 320 -27.13 -17.23 2.67
N SER A 321 -27.66 -18.08 3.54
CA SER A 321 -27.64 -17.85 4.99
C SER A 321 -26.24 -18.16 5.54
N VAL A 322 -25.85 -17.44 6.59
CA VAL A 322 -24.59 -17.69 7.31
C VAL A 322 -24.49 -19.10 7.91
N LEU A 323 -25.63 -19.78 8.04
CA LEU A 323 -25.72 -21.17 8.50
C LEU A 323 -25.18 -22.18 7.48
N GLU A 324 -25.10 -21.79 6.20
CA GLU A 324 -24.66 -22.66 5.10
C GLU A 324 -23.14 -22.71 4.98
N PHE A 325 -22.44 -21.72 5.56
CA PHE A 325 -20.99 -21.66 5.56
C PHE A 325 -20.41 -22.54 6.66
N GLN A 326 -19.31 -23.24 6.37
CA GLN A 326 -18.63 -24.11 7.34
C GLN A 326 -18.16 -23.36 8.60
N ARG A 327 -17.66 -22.13 8.42
CA ARG A 327 -17.15 -21.27 9.49
C ARG A 327 -17.56 -19.83 9.24
N VAL A 328 -17.84 -19.11 10.31
CA VAL A 328 -18.07 -17.66 10.30
C VAL A 328 -16.83 -16.93 10.84
N PRO A 329 -16.65 -15.62 10.56
CA PRO A 329 -15.55 -14.84 11.11
C PRO A 329 -15.45 -14.91 12.65
N ASN A 330 -14.24 -14.70 13.17
CA ASN A 330 -14.03 -14.58 14.61
C ASN A 330 -14.90 -13.45 15.17
N LYS A 331 -15.47 -13.67 16.35
CA LYS A 331 -16.40 -12.75 17.03
C LYS A 331 -17.72 -12.47 16.30
N TYR A 332 -18.02 -13.13 15.18
CA TYR A 332 -19.29 -12.94 14.45
C TYR A 332 -20.52 -13.06 15.35
N TRP A 333 -20.52 -14.05 16.26
CA TRP A 333 -21.61 -14.31 17.20
C TRP A 333 -21.69 -13.35 18.40
N TYR A 334 -20.71 -12.47 18.61
CA TYR A 334 -20.78 -11.48 19.68
C TYR A 334 -21.81 -10.39 19.35
N ASN A 335 -22.05 -10.13 18.06
CA ASN A 335 -23.14 -9.28 17.63
C ASN A 335 -24.49 -9.97 17.90
N ARG A 336 -25.36 -9.30 18.66
CA ARG A 336 -26.69 -9.76 19.02
C ARG A 336 -27.57 -10.02 17.79
N ASP A 337 -27.58 -9.12 16.83
CA ASP A 337 -28.45 -9.21 15.65
C ASP A 337 -28.09 -10.43 14.79
N HIS A 338 -26.80 -10.77 14.71
CA HIS A 338 -26.36 -11.98 14.02
C HIS A 338 -26.90 -13.26 14.68
N ARG A 339 -26.98 -13.31 16.01
CA ARG A 339 -27.53 -14.47 16.73
C ARG A 339 -29.04 -14.58 16.50
N ILE A 340 -29.75 -13.45 16.57
CA ILE A 340 -31.19 -13.38 16.28
C ILE A 340 -31.48 -13.84 14.85
N GLN A 341 -30.77 -13.28 13.87
CA GLN A 341 -30.96 -13.62 12.47
C GLN A 341 -30.65 -15.10 12.21
N ALA A 342 -29.61 -15.66 12.83
CA ALA A 342 -29.30 -17.08 12.69
C ALA A 342 -30.42 -17.99 13.22
N MET A 343 -31.01 -17.69 14.38
CA MET A 343 -32.16 -18.46 14.89
C MET A 343 -33.36 -18.35 13.95
N ARG A 344 -33.65 -17.15 13.44
CA ARG A 344 -34.74 -16.91 12.47
C ARG A 344 -34.52 -17.65 11.16
N ASP A 345 -33.34 -17.54 10.57
CA ASP A 345 -32.94 -18.24 9.34
C ASP A 345 -33.07 -19.75 9.50
N PHE A 346 -32.63 -20.28 10.65
CA PHE A 346 -32.77 -21.70 10.98
C PHE A 346 -34.25 -22.09 11.00
N CYS A 347 -35.08 -21.35 11.75
CA CYS A 347 -36.51 -21.64 11.82
C CYS A 347 -37.20 -21.54 10.46
N HIS A 348 -36.84 -20.54 9.64
CA HIS A 348 -37.37 -20.39 8.29
C HIS A 348 -36.98 -21.58 7.39
N LYS A 349 -35.69 -21.94 7.37
CA LYS A 349 -35.14 -23.03 6.57
C LYS A 349 -35.78 -24.38 6.91
N TYR A 350 -35.97 -24.66 8.20
CA TYR A 350 -36.57 -25.90 8.68
C TYR A 350 -38.10 -25.82 8.86
N LYS A 351 -38.72 -24.71 8.42
CA LYS A 351 -40.18 -24.46 8.50
C LYS A 351 -40.74 -24.64 9.92
N ILE A 352 -39.97 -24.22 10.92
CA ILE A 352 -40.37 -24.30 12.33
C ILE A 352 -41.39 -23.18 12.59
N THR A 353 -42.60 -23.58 12.97
CA THR A 353 -43.67 -22.65 13.34
C THR A 353 -43.55 -22.25 14.81
N ARG A 354 -44.30 -21.23 15.25
CA ARG A 354 -44.33 -20.79 16.67
C ARG A 354 -44.47 -21.95 17.65
N LYS A 355 -45.38 -22.90 17.37
CA LYS A 355 -45.63 -24.08 18.23
C LYS A 355 -44.40 -24.99 18.37
N GLY A 356 -43.50 -24.99 17.39
CA GLY A 356 -42.27 -25.78 17.43
C GLY A 356 -41.10 -25.08 18.10
N LEU A 357 -41.16 -23.76 18.32
CA LEU A 357 -40.06 -23.00 18.92
C LEU A 357 -39.70 -23.51 20.32
N PRO A 358 -40.65 -23.78 21.23
CA PRO A 358 -40.29 -24.25 22.57
C PRO A 358 -39.57 -25.60 22.60
N LEU A 359 -39.69 -26.42 21.54
CA LEU A 359 -39.03 -27.72 21.42
C LEU A 359 -37.54 -27.60 21.05
N LEU A 360 -37.05 -26.40 20.72
CA LEU A 360 -35.67 -26.15 20.30
C LEU A 360 -34.70 -26.08 21.47
N ASN A 361 -34.55 -27.22 22.16
CA ASN A 361 -33.66 -27.37 23.29
C ASN A 361 -32.28 -27.94 22.90
N ARG A 362 -31.42 -28.15 23.90
CA ARG A 362 -30.07 -28.72 23.71
C ARG A 362 -30.09 -30.06 22.98
N ALA A 363 -31.06 -30.94 23.29
CA ALA A 363 -31.17 -32.25 22.67
C ALA A 363 -31.54 -32.15 21.18
N TYR A 364 -32.47 -31.25 20.84
CA TYR A 364 -32.84 -30.95 19.46
C TYR A 364 -31.61 -30.48 18.66
N PHE A 365 -30.90 -29.46 19.13
CA PHE A 365 -29.76 -28.91 18.40
C PHE A 365 -28.57 -29.87 18.33
N ARG A 366 -28.36 -30.71 19.35
CA ARG A 366 -27.34 -31.77 19.27
C ARG A 366 -27.59 -32.74 18.11
N LYS A 367 -28.85 -33.00 17.76
CA LYS A 367 -29.21 -33.89 16.65
C LYS A 367 -29.25 -33.17 15.30
N HIS A 368 -29.82 -31.97 15.26
CA HIS A 368 -30.16 -31.30 14.00
C HIS A 368 -29.15 -30.23 13.58
N PHE A 369 -28.53 -29.50 14.52
CA PHE A 369 -27.57 -28.44 14.20
C PHE A 369 -26.62 -28.14 15.37
N PRO A 370 -25.59 -28.99 15.61
CA PRO A 370 -24.76 -28.93 16.82
C PRO A 370 -24.01 -27.60 17.03
N ARG A 371 -23.80 -26.81 15.97
CA ARG A 371 -23.11 -25.52 16.06
C ARG A 371 -23.82 -24.53 16.98
N PHE A 372 -25.15 -24.61 17.07
CA PHE A 372 -25.95 -23.73 17.94
C PHE A 372 -25.71 -24.00 19.42
N ILE A 373 -25.23 -25.20 19.78
CA ILE A 373 -24.81 -25.50 21.15
C ILE A 373 -23.76 -24.50 21.64
N SER A 374 -22.69 -24.32 20.87
CA SER A 374 -21.61 -23.40 21.25
C SER A 374 -22.04 -21.92 21.32
N ILE A 375 -23.13 -21.55 20.63
CA ILE A 375 -23.67 -20.20 20.66
C ILE A 375 -24.49 -20.01 21.94
N ALA A 376 -25.39 -20.96 22.23
CA ALA A 376 -26.20 -20.96 23.45
C ALA A 376 -25.33 -21.04 24.71
N ASP A 377 -24.34 -21.94 24.74
CA ASP A 377 -23.45 -22.15 25.89
C ASP A 377 -22.64 -20.88 26.21
N ARG A 378 -22.27 -20.09 25.19
CA ARG A 378 -21.43 -18.88 25.36
C ARG A 378 -22.23 -17.61 25.66
N HIS A 379 -23.40 -17.45 25.04
CA HIS A 379 -24.11 -16.16 25.03
C HIS A 379 -25.44 -16.18 25.80
N TYR A 380 -25.90 -17.36 26.20
CA TYR A 380 -27.18 -17.56 26.88
C TYR A 380 -27.06 -18.58 28.02
N ASP A 381 -25.84 -18.88 28.52
CA ASP A 381 -25.61 -19.87 29.59
C ASP A 381 -26.30 -21.22 29.36
N SER A 382 -26.33 -21.68 28.10
CA SER A 382 -27.05 -22.90 27.66
C SER A 382 -28.58 -22.83 27.76
N LYS A 383 -29.17 -21.69 28.14
CA LYS A 383 -30.61 -21.43 28.26
C LYS A 383 -31.21 -21.08 26.90
N PHE A 384 -31.47 -22.10 26.07
CA PHE A 384 -32.01 -21.94 24.71
C PHE A 384 -33.32 -21.14 24.65
N TYR A 385 -34.18 -21.26 25.66
CA TYR A 385 -35.43 -20.50 25.73
C TYR A 385 -35.18 -18.98 25.73
N GLN A 386 -34.12 -18.50 26.36
CA GLN A 386 -33.76 -17.07 26.34
C GLN A 386 -33.39 -16.61 24.94
N TRP A 387 -32.61 -17.42 24.22
CA TRP A 387 -32.24 -17.11 22.83
C TRP A 387 -33.48 -17.11 21.92
N ILE A 388 -34.43 -18.03 22.13
CA ILE A 388 -35.68 -18.09 21.36
C ILE A 388 -36.54 -16.86 21.64
N ILE A 389 -36.76 -16.51 22.91
CA ILE A 389 -37.52 -15.32 23.30
C ILE A 389 -36.88 -14.06 22.72
N GLU A 390 -35.56 -13.94 22.80
CA GLU A 390 -34.83 -12.81 22.22
C GLU A 390 -34.97 -12.75 20.69
N SER A 391 -34.99 -13.91 20.03
CA SER A 391 -35.07 -13.97 18.57
C SER A 391 -36.47 -13.69 18.03
N PHE A 392 -37.53 -13.91 18.83
CA PHE A 392 -38.92 -13.74 18.45
C PHE A 392 -39.70 -12.87 19.46
N PRO A 393 -39.33 -11.57 19.61
CA PRO A 393 -39.99 -10.66 20.56
C PRO A 393 -41.47 -10.40 20.23
N GLU A 394 -41.90 -10.69 19.00
CA GLU A 394 -43.31 -10.63 18.58
C GLU A 394 -44.19 -11.69 19.25
N TYR A 395 -43.60 -12.73 19.85
CA TYR A 395 -44.33 -13.80 20.54
C TYR A 395 -44.21 -13.66 22.06
N LYS A 396 -45.35 -13.77 22.74
CA LYS A 396 -45.39 -13.99 24.18
C LYS A 396 -45.30 -15.49 24.43
N PHE A 397 -44.24 -15.90 25.13
CA PHE A 397 -44.05 -17.27 25.59
C PHE A 397 -44.25 -17.34 27.10
N THR A 398 -44.78 -18.45 27.59
CA THR A 398 -44.80 -18.76 29.02
C THR A 398 -43.74 -19.81 29.36
N PRO A 399 -43.22 -19.86 30.60
CA PRO A 399 -42.25 -20.87 31.02
C PRO A 399 -42.71 -22.32 30.81
N GLU A 400 -44.01 -22.58 30.95
CA GLU A 400 -44.60 -23.90 30.79
C GLU A 400 -44.47 -24.41 29.34
N GLU A 401 -44.50 -23.52 28.35
CA GLU A 401 -44.30 -23.90 26.96
C GLU A 401 -42.93 -24.53 26.71
N PHE A 402 -41.92 -24.10 27.45
CA PHE A 402 -40.55 -24.59 27.37
C PHE A 402 -40.27 -25.74 28.35
N GLU A 403 -41.30 -26.25 29.05
CA GLU A 403 -41.18 -27.27 30.10
C GLU A 403 -40.18 -26.87 31.21
N LEU A 404 -40.10 -25.56 31.53
CA LEU A 404 -39.19 -25.06 32.57
C LEU A 404 -39.67 -25.44 33.97
N LEU A 405 -38.71 -25.67 34.86
CA LEU A 405 -38.97 -26.03 36.25
C LEU A 405 -39.16 -24.74 37.08
N VAL A 406 -40.41 -24.28 37.18
CA VAL A 406 -40.75 -23.01 37.84
C VAL A 406 -41.16 -23.24 39.31
N GLY A 407 -40.49 -22.54 40.22
CA GLY A 407 -40.78 -22.49 41.65
C GLY A 407 -42.09 -21.76 41.97
N LYS A 408 -42.58 -21.92 43.20
CA LYS A 408 -43.83 -21.28 43.67
C LYS A 408 -43.79 -19.74 43.61
N ASP A 409 -42.60 -19.15 43.64
CA ASP A 409 -42.35 -17.71 43.53
C ASP A 409 -42.02 -17.25 42.09
N GLY A 410 -42.08 -18.15 41.11
CA GLY A 410 -41.79 -17.87 39.70
C GLY A 410 -40.32 -18.04 39.29
N GLN A 411 -39.42 -18.43 40.19
CA GLN A 411 -38.01 -18.67 39.84
C GLN A 411 -37.82 -19.95 39.03
N ILE A 412 -36.91 -19.92 38.05
CA ILE A 412 -36.57 -21.09 37.23
C ILE A 412 -35.44 -21.86 37.90
N CYS A 413 -35.60 -23.18 38.02
CA CYS A 413 -34.61 -24.11 38.58
C CYS A 413 -33.98 -24.96 37.48
N ASP A 414 -32.71 -25.33 37.65
CA ASP A 414 -31.96 -26.09 36.63
C ASP A 414 -32.18 -27.61 36.75
N SER A 415 -32.64 -28.09 37.91
CA SER A 415 -32.97 -29.50 38.16
C SER A 415 -34.26 -29.70 38.94
N LYS A 416 -34.85 -30.91 38.85
CA LYS A 416 -36.07 -31.26 39.62
C LYS A 416 -35.78 -31.21 41.12
N GLU A 417 -34.60 -31.65 41.50
CA GLU A 417 -34.10 -31.61 42.87
C GLU A 417 -33.98 -30.18 43.39
N GLU A 418 -33.40 -29.28 42.61
CA GLU A 418 -33.36 -27.86 42.97
C GLU A 418 -34.76 -27.24 43.07
N LEU A 419 -35.70 -27.62 42.19
CA LEU A 419 -37.09 -27.15 42.29
C LEU A 419 -37.74 -27.62 43.59
N ILE A 420 -37.51 -28.88 43.97
CA ILE A 420 -37.99 -29.47 45.22
C ILE A 420 -37.39 -28.71 46.43
N LEU A 421 -36.07 -28.53 46.45
CA LEU A 421 -35.36 -27.81 47.51
C LEU A 421 -35.80 -26.35 47.60
N HIS A 422 -35.93 -25.66 46.48
CA HIS A 422 -36.33 -24.26 46.44
C HIS A 422 -37.75 -24.07 46.97
N ASN A 423 -38.70 -24.90 46.52
CA ASN A 423 -40.07 -24.88 47.04
C ASN A 423 -40.14 -25.25 48.52
N PHE A 424 -39.26 -26.15 48.97
CA PHE A 424 -39.12 -26.50 50.37
C PHE A 424 -38.62 -25.31 51.20
N PHE A 425 -37.59 -24.59 50.76
CA PHE A 425 -37.09 -23.39 51.44
C PHE A 425 -38.16 -22.31 51.53
N LEU A 426 -38.88 -22.02 50.43
CA LEU A 426 -39.97 -21.04 50.42
C LEU A 426 -41.09 -21.39 51.42
N GLN A 427 -41.38 -22.69 51.59
CA GLN A 427 -42.43 -23.13 52.51
C GLN A 427 -42.00 -23.14 53.98
N THR A 428 -40.73 -23.46 54.24
CA THR A 428 -40.24 -23.73 55.60
C THR A 428 -39.47 -22.57 56.23
N LEU A 429 -38.94 -21.65 55.43
CA LEU A 429 -38.16 -20.49 55.87
C LEU A 429 -38.97 -19.20 55.74
N THR A 430 -40.11 -19.12 56.45
CA THR A 430 -41.11 -18.05 56.26
C THR A 430 -40.63 -16.62 56.52
N ASP A 431 -39.55 -16.45 57.29
CA ASP A 431 -38.95 -15.15 57.63
C ASP A 431 -37.56 -14.94 56.98
N ALA A 432 -37.23 -15.70 55.93
CA ALA A 432 -35.95 -15.60 55.22
C ALA A 432 -36.10 -14.93 53.84
N ASP A 433 -35.11 -14.13 53.45
CA ASP A 433 -34.94 -13.71 52.06
C ASP A 433 -34.15 -14.79 51.31
N ILE A 434 -34.74 -15.36 50.27
CA ILE A 434 -34.15 -16.46 49.49
C ILE A 434 -33.85 -15.95 48.08
N GLN A 435 -32.56 -15.87 47.75
CA GLN A 435 -32.09 -15.41 46.45
C GLN A 435 -31.36 -16.54 45.72
N ARG A 436 -31.75 -16.87 44.48
CA ARG A 436 -30.98 -17.81 43.63
C ARG A 436 -30.00 -17.10 42.71
N GLU A 437 -28.84 -17.73 42.49
CA GLU A 437 -27.91 -17.48 41.37
C GLU A 437 -27.53 -16.01 41.08
N LYS A 438 -27.66 -15.10 42.07
CA LYS A 438 -27.42 -13.66 41.87
C LYS A 438 -26.02 -13.20 42.27
N VAL A 439 -25.39 -13.89 43.22
CA VAL A 439 -24.13 -13.44 43.84
C VAL A 439 -22.94 -14.18 43.26
N HIS A 440 -21.91 -13.44 42.86
CA HIS A 440 -20.70 -13.99 42.26
C HIS A 440 -19.55 -13.93 43.26
N PHE A 441 -18.82 -15.03 43.41
CA PHE A 441 -17.62 -15.11 44.21
C PHE A 441 -16.43 -15.53 43.35
N ARG A 442 -15.29 -14.83 43.48
CA ARG A 442 -14.05 -15.16 42.75
C ARG A 442 -13.10 -15.94 43.66
N ASN A 443 -12.72 -17.13 43.24
CA ASN A 443 -11.66 -17.91 43.86
C ASN A 443 -10.34 -17.66 43.11
N GLU A 444 -9.55 -16.71 43.61
CA GLU A 444 -8.25 -16.33 43.02
C GLU A 444 -7.24 -17.48 42.98
N GLN A 445 -7.31 -18.42 43.94
CA GLN A 445 -6.35 -19.53 44.01
C GLN A 445 -6.53 -20.54 42.87
N ALA A 446 -7.78 -20.74 42.45
CA ALA A 446 -8.13 -21.66 41.37
C ALA A 446 -8.40 -20.94 40.03
N ASP A 447 -8.34 -19.60 40.00
CA ASP A 447 -8.76 -18.76 38.87
C ASP A 447 -10.22 -19.02 38.41
N GLU A 448 -11.08 -19.43 39.36
CA GLU A 448 -12.47 -19.86 39.11
C GLU A 448 -13.48 -18.83 39.67
N THR A 449 -14.62 -18.64 38.99
CA THR A 449 -15.75 -17.88 39.54
C THR A 449 -16.86 -18.85 39.91
N TYR A 450 -17.40 -18.71 41.11
CA TYR A 450 -18.50 -19.52 41.62
C TYR A 450 -19.74 -18.68 41.87
N ILE A 451 -20.89 -19.26 41.56
CA ILE A 451 -22.21 -18.72 41.81
C ILE A 451 -22.94 -19.81 42.60
N PRO A 452 -23.38 -19.54 43.85
CA PRO A 452 -24.12 -20.52 44.62
C PRO A 452 -25.57 -20.61 44.17
N ASP A 453 -26.16 -21.78 44.40
CA ASP A 453 -27.55 -22.05 44.03
C ASP A 453 -28.51 -21.16 44.81
N TRP A 454 -28.28 -20.97 46.12
CA TRP A 454 -29.03 -20.03 46.95
C TRP A 454 -28.13 -19.21 47.89
N ILE A 455 -28.53 -17.96 48.09
CA ILE A 455 -28.19 -17.14 49.25
C ILE A 455 -29.45 -16.99 50.08
N ILE A 456 -29.38 -17.39 51.34
CA ILE A 456 -30.48 -17.25 52.29
C ILE A 456 -30.06 -16.25 53.35
N GLU A 457 -30.88 -15.23 53.61
CA GLU A 457 -30.66 -14.26 54.67
C GLU A 457 -31.78 -14.35 55.70
N GLN A 458 -31.41 -14.60 56.96
CA GLN A 458 -32.36 -14.70 58.06
C GLN A 458 -31.70 -14.24 59.37
N ASN A 459 -32.40 -13.40 60.15
CA ASN A 459 -31.92 -12.85 61.43
C ASN A 459 -30.53 -12.20 61.34
N SER A 460 -30.30 -11.39 60.30
CA SER A 460 -29.01 -10.73 60.01
C SER A 460 -27.84 -11.69 59.75
N SER A 461 -28.09 -12.99 59.61
CA SER A 461 -27.11 -14.00 59.20
C SER A 461 -27.32 -14.35 57.73
N LYS A 462 -26.21 -14.50 56.99
CA LYS A 462 -26.23 -14.88 55.58
C LYS A 462 -25.69 -16.29 55.40
N TYR A 463 -26.38 -17.06 54.58
CA TYR A 463 -26.05 -18.46 54.32
C TYR A 463 -25.82 -18.66 52.84
N ILE A 464 -24.70 -19.30 52.49
CA ILE A 464 -24.45 -19.81 51.15
C ILE A 464 -24.94 -21.26 51.14
N VAL A 465 -25.89 -21.58 50.26
CA VAL A 465 -26.42 -22.93 50.10
C VAL A 465 -26.12 -23.42 48.69
N GLU A 466 -25.48 -24.57 48.59
CA GLU A 466 -25.13 -25.21 47.31
C GLU A 466 -25.58 -26.67 47.35
N TYR A 467 -26.27 -27.09 46.30
CA TYR A 467 -26.70 -28.47 46.08
C TYR A 467 -25.74 -29.21 45.14
N PHE A 468 -25.02 -30.20 45.67
CA PHE A 468 -24.08 -31.00 44.90
C PHE A 468 -24.74 -32.28 44.35
N GLY A 469 -25.65 -32.11 43.39
CA GLY A 469 -26.48 -33.20 42.87
C GLY A 469 -25.72 -34.39 42.24
N LEU A 470 -24.48 -34.20 41.80
CA LEU A 470 -23.64 -35.24 41.20
C LEU A 470 -22.49 -35.69 42.11
N TYR A 471 -22.47 -35.27 43.39
CA TYR A 471 -21.40 -35.59 44.31
C TYR A 471 -21.31 -37.11 44.53
N GLY A 472 -20.11 -37.66 44.37
CA GLY A 472 -19.88 -39.11 44.45
C GLY A 472 -20.37 -39.90 43.22
N SER A 473 -20.93 -39.25 42.19
CA SER A 473 -21.24 -39.92 40.93
C SER A 473 -19.98 -40.10 40.06
N GLY A 474 -19.87 -41.25 39.39
CA GLY A 474 -18.82 -41.50 38.40
C GLY A 474 -19.12 -40.92 37.00
N LEU A 475 -20.19 -40.11 36.87
CA LEU A 475 -20.72 -39.67 35.58
C LEU A 475 -19.88 -38.57 34.90
N TYR A 476 -19.21 -37.73 35.69
CA TYR A 476 -18.41 -36.62 35.18
C TYR A 476 -17.02 -36.58 35.83
N PRO A 477 -15.94 -36.88 35.06
CA PRO A 477 -14.57 -36.77 35.56
C PRO A 477 -14.28 -35.34 36.04
N GLY A 478 -13.72 -35.20 37.25
CA GLY A 478 -13.36 -33.89 37.83
C GLY A 478 -14.47 -33.18 38.62
N TYR A 479 -15.71 -33.70 38.62
CA TYR A 479 -16.82 -33.06 39.35
C TYR A 479 -16.56 -33.06 40.86
N THR A 480 -16.13 -34.19 41.41
CA THR A 480 -15.88 -34.34 42.86
C THR A 480 -14.75 -33.41 43.33
N GLU A 481 -13.69 -33.28 42.54
CA GLU A 481 -12.57 -32.37 42.82
C GLU A 481 -13.03 -30.91 42.80
N LYS A 482 -13.87 -30.53 41.82
CA LYS A 482 -14.45 -29.19 41.75
C LYS A 482 -15.40 -28.92 42.93
N ALA A 483 -16.22 -29.90 43.32
CA ALA A 483 -17.10 -29.81 44.47
C ALA A 483 -16.31 -29.59 45.77
N LYS A 484 -15.22 -30.33 45.98
CA LYS A 484 -14.31 -30.13 47.13
C LYS A 484 -13.74 -28.71 47.17
N ARG A 485 -13.25 -28.19 46.04
CA ARG A 485 -12.78 -26.80 45.95
C ARG A 485 -13.86 -25.78 46.29
N LYS A 486 -15.10 -25.98 45.79
CA LYS A 486 -16.25 -25.13 46.14
C LYS A 486 -16.55 -25.17 47.64
N ILE A 487 -16.58 -26.37 48.24
CA ILE A 487 -16.83 -26.56 49.68
C ILE A 487 -15.77 -25.82 50.51
N GLU A 488 -14.49 -26.04 50.21
CA GLU A 488 -13.37 -25.37 50.90
C GLU A 488 -13.45 -23.85 50.75
N PHE A 489 -13.71 -23.36 49.53
CA PHE A 489 -13.79 -21.95 49.25
C PHE A 489 -14.97 -21.28 49.95
N TYR A 490 -16.21 -21.79 49.79
CA TYR A 490 -17.39 -21.18 50.41
C TYR A 490 -17.31 -21.22 51.94
N SER A 491 -16.74 -22.28 52.53
CA SER A 491 -16.50 -22.37 53.98
C SER A 491 -15.52 -21.33 54.50
N SER A 492 -14.66 -20.77 53.64
CA SER A 492 -13.65 -19.77 54.03
C SER A 492 -14.17 -18.33 54.03
N ILE A 493 -15.38 -18.08 53.50
CA ILE A 493 -15.94 -16.74 53.35
C ILE A 493 -16.51 -16.26 54.70
N LYS A 494 -15.85 -15.29 55.33
CA LYS A 494 -16.15 -14.86 56.71
C LYS A 494 -17.57 -14.32 56.94
N ASP A 495 -18.16 -13.67 55.94
CA ASP A 495 -19.48 -13.02 56.07
C ASP A 495 -20.65 -13.98 55.89
N TYR A 496 -20.38 -15.26 55.56
CA TYR A 496 -21.39 -16.25 55.24
C TYR A 496 -21.18 -17.54 56.02
N GLN A 497 -22.27 -18.20 56.37
CA GLN A 497 -22.25 -19.60 56.80
C GLN A 497 -22.53 -20.50 55.61
N PHE A 498 -21.66 -21.47 55.34
CA PHE A 498 -21.81 -22.37 54.21
C PHE A 498 -22.60 -23.62 54.58
N MET A 499 -23.55 -24.00 53.74
CA MET A 499 -24.33 -25.23 53.82
C MET A 499 -24.26 -26.00 52.51
N ALA A 500 -23.60 -27.16 52.55
CA ALA A 500 -23.60 -28.11 51.45
C ALA A 500 -24.80 -29.05 51.58
N ILE A 501 -25.55 -29.22 50.49
CA ILE A 501 -26.65 -30.17 50.40
C ILE A 501 -26.26 -31.25 49.39
N PHE A 502 -26.43 -32.50 49.78
CA PHE A 502 -26.15 -33.67 48.99
C PHE A 502 -27.44 -34.44 48.67
N PRO A 503 -27.45 -35.28 47.62
CA PRO A 503 -28.62 -36.07 47.28
C PRO A 503 -29.18 -36.92 48.44
N ALA A 504 -28.30 -37.44 49.31
CA ALA A 504 -28.67 -38.28 50.45
C ALA A 504 -29.38 -37.51 51.59
N ASP A 505 -29.38 -36.17 51.55
CA ASP A 505 -29.98 -35.35 52.61
C ASP A 505 -31.50 -35.21 52.48
N PHE A 506 -32.07 -35.58 51.33
CA PHE A 506 -33.53 -35.53 51.13
C PHE A 506 -34.14 -36.62 50.23
N LYS A 507 -33.35 -37.43 49.50
CA LYS A 507 -33.90 -38.45 48.58
C LYS A 507 -34.41 -39.73 49.25
N GLU A 508 -33.82 -40.18 50.35
CA GLU A 508 -34.13 -41.49 50.97
C GLU A 508 -35.05 -41.39 52.21
N GLU A 509 -34.87 -40.36 53.04
CA GLU A 509 -35.59 -40.19 54.33
C GLU A 509 -36.51 -38.96 54.36
N GLY A 510 -36.79 -38.33 53.22
CA GLY A 510 -37.49 -37.05 53.17
C GLY A 510 -36.64 -35.91 53.73
N PHE A 511 -37.24 -34.77 54.09
CA PHE A 511 -36.48 -33.55 54.43
C PHE A 511 -35.93 -33.53 55.87
N ASP A 512 -36.10 -34.57 56.67
CA ASP A 512 -35.76 -34.57 58.10
C ASP A 512 -34.26 -34.31 58.35
N ARG A 513 -33.38 -34.91 57.53
CA ARG A 513 -31.93 -34.65 57.58
C ARG A 513 -31.60 -33.21 57.18
N LEU A 514 -32.23 -32.70 56.12
CA LEU A 514 -32.07 -31.30 55.71
C LEU A 514 -32.53 -30.31 56.80
N VAL A 515 -33.66 -30.60 57.46
CA VAL A 515 -34.18 -29.79 58.57
C VAL A 515 -33.20 -29.80 59.75
N LYS A 516 -32.58 -30.95 60.04
CA LYS A 516 -31.53 -31.05 61.05
C LYS A 516 -30.33 -30.18 60.69
N ILE A 517 -29.83 -30.26 59.44
CA ILE A 517 -28.72 -29.43 58.94
C ILE A 517 -29.04 -27.93 59.11
N LEU A 518 -30.24 -27.51 58.71
CA LEU A 518 -30.68 -26.11 58.84
C LEU A 518 -30.75 -25.67 60.31
N LYS A 519 -31.30 -26.50 61.21
CA LYS A 519 -31.38 -26.20 62.65
C LYS A 519 -30.00 -26.15 63.31
N ASP A 520 -29.09 -27.05 62.95
CA ASP A 520 -27.71 -27.07 63.44
C ASP A 520 -26.95 -25.81 63.00
N ALA A 521 -27.23 -25.29 61.81
CA ALA A 521 -26.76 -24.00 61.31
C ALA A 521 -27.50 -22.78 61.93
N LYS A 522 -28.39 -22.99 62.91
CA LYS A 522 -29.21 -21.96 63.56
C LYS A 522 -30.17 -21.21 62.62
N VAL A 523 -30.52 -21.81 61.49
CA VAL A 523 -31.62 -21.33 60.63
C VAL A 523 -32.94 -21.68 61.29
N ARG A 524 -33.84 -20.70 61.39
CA ARG A 524 -35.21 -20.90 61.88
C ARG A 524 -36.03 -21.59 60.79
N VAL A 525 -36.45 -22.83 61.07
CA VAL A 525 -37.25 -23.67 60.18
C VAL A 525 -38.61 -23.93 60.78
N VAL A 526 -39.65 -23.75 59.99
CA VAL A 526 -41.04 -24.19 60.26
C VAL A 526 -41.28 -25.43 59.40
N TYR A 527 -41.11 -26.62 59.98
CA TYR A 527 -41.28 -27.90 59.31
C TYR A 527 -42.02 -28.89 60.20
#